data_AF-A0A6A5FLS5-F1
#
_entry.id   AF-A0A6A5FLS5-F1
#
_cell.length_a   1.000
_cell.length_b   1.000
_cell.length_c   1.000
_cell.angle_alpha   90.00
_cell.angle_beta   90.00
_cell.angle_gamma   90.00
#
_symmetry.space_group_name_H-M   'P 1'
#
loop_
_entity.id
_entity.type
_entity.pdbx_description
1 polymer ?
#
loop_
_entity_poly.entity_id
_entity_poly.type
_entity_poly.pdbx_seq_one_letter_code
_entity_poly.pdbx_strand_id
1 'polypeptide(L)'
;MEMDLLTCKVIDIKEKLKESKKFWSNLPDDICAKGKLTESDEDQCWNSHTKGRYFPEVVKEGLTNQVNNPEVDVDITRPDTLIRQQIMALRVMTNKLKNAYNGNDIYFQDSSDEGSSSGSGSGCSDGCTTEFVFVGTEAPVIGADRSNERAAAAAAGKSFSRGPSLLLVVTALALPLWAMQIQWR
;
A
#
# COMPACT_ATOMS: atom_id res chain seq x y z
N MET A 1 -20.51 -23.26 16.17
CA MET A 1 -19.87 -23.11 14.84
C MET A 1 -19.86 -21.65 14.37
N GLU A 2 -21.01 -20.99 14.19
CA GLU A 2 -21.04 -19.61 13.68
C GLU A 2 -20.57 -18.55 14.71
N MET A 3 -20.89 -18.75 15.99
CA MET A 3 -20.35 -17.96 17.12
C MET A 3 -18.83 -18.10 17.26
N ASP A 4 -18.27 -19.26 16.92
CA ASP A 4 -16.82 -19.51 17.01
C ASP A 4 -16.07 -18.77 15.91
N LEU A 5 -16.64 -18.71 14.69
CA LEU A 5 -16.04 -17.99 13.56
C LEU A 5 -15.97 -16.47 13.80
N LEU A 6 -17.04 -15.87 14.33
CA LEU A 6 -17.05 -14.45 14.67
C LEU A 6 -15.99 -14.13 15.74
N THR A 7 -15.90 -14.98 16.76
CA THR A 7 -14.92 -14.84 17.85
C THR A 7 -13.49 -14.92 17.31
N CYS A 8 -13.19 -15.89 16.45
CA CYS A 8 -11.88 -16.02 15.81
C CYS A 8 -11.50 -14.76 15.01
N LYS A 9 -12.42 -14.21 14.20
CA LYS A 9 -12.17 -12.99 13.42
C LYS A 9 -11.90 -11.78 14.30
N VAL A 10 -12.67 -11.61 15.38
CA VAL A 10 -12.48 -10.49 16.32
C VAL A 10 -11.13 -10.58 17.03
N ILE A 11 -10.71 -11.80 17.41
CA ILE A 11 -9.39 -12.02 18.02
C ILE A 11 -8.26 -11.72 17.03
N ASP A 12 -8.36 -12.20 15.79
CA ASP A 12 -7.35 -11.96 14.76
C ASP A 12 -7.18 -10.46 14.48
N ILE A 13 -8.29 -9.74 14.28
CA ILE A 13 -8.26 -8.28 14.09
C ILE A 13 -7.62 -7.59 15.30
N LYS A 14 -7.97 -8.01 16.52
CA LYS A 14 -7.40 -7.42 17.75
C LYS A 14 -5.89 -7.62 17.82
N GLU A 15 -5.38 -8.81 17.53
CA GLU A 15 -3.93 -9.05 17.53
C GLU A 15 -3.23 -8.26 16.41
N LYS A 16 -3.82 -8.17 15.21
CA LYS A 16 -3.27 -7.36 14.11
C LYS A 16 -3.24 -5.86 14.43
N LEU A 17 -4.27 -5.35 15.10
CA LEU A 17 -4.29 -3.96 15.57
C LEU A 17 -3.25 -3.71 16.67
N LYS A 18 -2.98 -4.71 17.51
CA LYS A 18 -1.97 -4.63 18.55
C LYS A 18 -0.56 -4.61 17.97
N GLU A 19 -0.29 -5.44 16.96
CA GLU A 19 0.97 -5.45 16.20
C GLU A 19 1.22 -4.10 15.50
N SER A 20 0.18 -3.49 14.92
CA SER A 20 0.31 -2.23 14.16
C SER A 20 0.32 -0.95 15.00
N LYS A 21 0.10 -1.02 16.32
CA LYS A 21 -0.02 0.16 17.19
C LYS A 21 1.19 1.10 17.15
N LYS A 22 2.40 0.55 16.98
CA LYS A 22 3.67 1.29 16.93
C LYS A 22 4.26 1.40 15.53
N PHE A 23 3.45 1.17 14.49
CA PHE A 23 3.94 1.12 13.11
C PHE A 23 4.70 2.40 12.72
N TRP A 24 4.13 3.58 12.96
CA TRP A 24 4.76 4.85 12.56
C TRP A 24 5.96 5.25 13.42
N SER A 25 5.95 4.91 14.71
CA SER A 25 7.06 5.19 15.63
C SER A 25 8.28 4.31 15.33
N ASN A 26 8.04 3.04 14.98
CA ASN A 26 9.10 2.07 14.73
C ASN A 26 9.62 2.10 13.29
N LEU A 27 8.96 2.86 12.39
CA LEU A 27 9.33 2.89 10.97
C LEU A 27 10.82 3.21 10.73
N PRO A 28 11.45 4.19 11.40
CA PRO A 28 12.87 4.47 11.21
C PRO A 28 13.75 3.28 11.64
N ASP A 29 13.46 2.69 12.81
CA ASP A 29 14.22 1.56 13.34
C ASP A 29 14.11 0.34 12.42
N ASP A 30 12.90 0.05 11.92
CA ASP A 30 12.64 -1.06 11.01
C ASP A 30 13.39 -0.90 9.67
N ILE A 31 13.48 0.32 9.14
CA ILE A 31 14.25 0.62 7.92
C ILE A 31 15.75 0.44 8.19
N CYS A 32 16.26 0.98 9.29
CA CYS A 32 17.67 0.87 9.68
C CYS A 32 18.10 -0.59 9.91
N ALA A 33 17.27 -1.38 10.59
CA ALA A 33 17.52 -2.79 10.85
C ALA A 33 17.48 -3.62 9.55
N LYS A 34 16.49 -3.43 8.69
CA LYS A 34 16.36 -4.15 7.41
C LYS A 34 17.47 -3.80 6.43
N GLY A 35 17.88 -2.54 6.39
CA GLY A 35 18.96 -2.07 5.53
C GLY A 35 20.35 -2.52 5.98
N LYS A 36 20.47 -3.20 7.13
CA LYS A 36 21.75 -3.53 7.77
C LYS A 36 22.64 -2.28 7.91
N LEU A 37 22.01 -1.14 8.22
CA LEU A 37 22.68 0.15 8.39
C LEU A 37 23.27 0.30 9.80
N THR A 38 22.93 -0.61 10.70
CA THR A 38 23.44 -0.68 12.05
C THR A 38 24.66 -1.61 12.11
N GLU A 39 25.79 -1.09 12.56
CA GLU A 39 26.97 -1.89 12.92
C GLU A 39 26.83 -2.34 14.39
N SER A 40 27.30 -3.54 14.74
CA SER A 40 27.25 -4.01 16.13
C SER A 40 28.28 -3.32 17.02
N ASP A 41 29.36 -2.83 16.42
CA ASP A 41 30.41 -2.07 17.08
C ASP A 41 30.20 -0.58 16.82
N GLU A 42 29.82 0.15 17.88
CA GLU A 42 29.57 1.59 17.83
C GLU A 42 30.80 2.39 17.37
N ASP A 43 32.02 1.90 17.63
CA ASP A 43 33.26 2.58 17.27
C ASP A 43 33.66 2.36 15.80
N GLN A 44 33.01 1.42 15.11
CA GLN A 44 33.29 1.08 13.71
C GLN A 44 32.18 1.54 12.75
N CYS A 45 31.19 2.28 13.24
CA CYS A 45 30.13 2.86 12.42
C CYS A 45 30.63 4.10 11.64
N TRP A 46 29.96 4.46 10.55
CA TRP A 46 30.25 5.68 9.80
C TRP A 46 29.32 6.81 10.26
N ASN A 47 29.88 7.90 10.77
CA ASN A 47 29.13 9.04 11.33
C ASN A 47 29.07 10.28 10.40
N SER A 48 29.04 10.07 9.08
CA SER A 48 29.12 11.12 8.03
C SER A 48 30.50 11.77 7.83
N HIS A 49 31.31 11.88 8.88
CA HIS A 49 32.65 12.49 8.80
C HIS A 49 33.78 11.47 8.83
N THR A 50 33.70 10.50 9.74
CA THR A 50 34.77 9.52 9.99
C THR A 50 34.17 8.18 10.40
N LYS A 51 35.01 7.14 10.42
CA LYS A 51 34.68 5.90 11.10
C LYS A 51 34.85 6.11 12.60
N GLY A 52 33.77 5.98 13.36
CA GLY A 52 33.74 6.25 14.78
C GLY A 52 32.33 6.38 15.32
N ARG A 53 32.24 6.57 16.64
CA ARG A 53 30.98 6.67 17.35
C ARG A 53 30.16 7.89 16.92
N TYR A 54 28.84 7.70 16.87
CA TYR A 54 27.87 8.78 16.74
C TYR A 54 27.52 9.33 18.13
N PHE A 55 27.75 10.62 18.34
CA PHE A 55 27.54 11.28 19.64
C PHE A 55 26.17 11.94 19.84
N PRO A 56 25.50 12.52 18.82
CA PRO A 56 24.21 13.13 19.03
C PRO A 56 23.14 12.12 19.50
N GLU A 57 22.26 12.57 20.39
CA GLU A 57 21.13 11.77 20.84
C GLU A 57 20.09 11.62 19.73
N VAL A 58 19.43 10.47 19.68
CA VAL A 58 18.33 10.22 18.74
C VAL A 58 17.17 11.18 19.05
N VAL A 59 16.81 11.99 18.06
CA VAL A 59 15.71 12.95 18.19
C VAL A 59 14.38 12.21 18.37
N LYS A 60 13.53 12.76 19.24
CA LYS A 60 12.20 12.20 19.52
C LYS A 60 11.29 12.21 18.28
N GLU A 61 10.34 11.29 18.28
CA GLU A 61 9.34 11.12 17.22
C GLU A 61 8.47 12.37 17.00
N GLY A 62 7.98 12.55 15.78
CA GLY A 62 7.01 13.59 15.42
C GLY A 62 7.64 14.90 14.96
N LEU A 63 6.92 15.60 14.08
CA LEU A 63 7.43 16.77 13.34
C LEU A 63 7.95 17.89 14.26
N THR A 64 7.27 18.16 15.36
CA THR A 64 7.65 19.26 16.28
C THR A 64 8.99 19.03 16.97
N ASN A 65 9.41 17.78 17.16
CA ASN A 65 10.67 17.45 17.80
C ASN A 65 11.86 17.55 16.84
N GLN A 66 11.62 17.68 15.54
CA GLN A 66 12.66 17.73 14.51
C GLN A 66 13.30 19.10 14.33
N VAL A 67 12.81 20.14 15.01
CA VAL A 67 13.36 21.51 14.93
C VAL A 67 14.84 21.59 15.32
N ASN A 68 15.31 20.69 16.19
CA ASN A 68 16.69 20.62 16.65
C ASN A 68 17.43 19.40 16.09
N ASN A 69 16.99 18.82 14.98
CA ASN A 69 17.66 17.67 14.39
C ASN A 69 19.00 18.10 13.79
N PRO A 70 20.14 17.54 14.26
CA PRO A 70 21.46 17.93 13.76
C PRO A 70 21.72 17.47 12.31
N GLU A 71 21.01 16.46 11.81
CA GLU A 71 21.27 15.84 10.51
C GLU A 71 20.46 16.47 9.37
N VAL A 72 19.25 16.98 9.67
CA VAL A 72 18.32 17.49 8.65
C VAL A 72 17.56 18.70 9.19
N ASP A 73 17.61 19.80 8.45
CA ASP A 73 16.77 20.97 8.72
C ASP A 73 15.32 20.71 8.24
N VAL A 74 14.37 20.82 9.15
CA VAL A 74 12.95 20.52 8.90
C VAL A 74 12.10 21.74 9.23
N ASP A 75 11.40 22.25 8.22
CA ASP A 75 10.43 23.32 8.41
C ASP A 75 9.13 22.82 9.06
N ILE A 76 9.07 22.93 10.39
CA ILE A 76 7.92 22.51 11.19
C ILE A 76 6.66 23.37 10.96
N THR A 77 6.78 24.54 10.31
CA THR A 77 5.66 25.47 10.13
C THR A 77 4.74 25.09 8.98
N ARG A 78 5.22 24.24 8.07
CA ARG A 78 4.49 23.76 6.89
C ARG A 78 4.30 22.24 6.95
N PRO A 79 3.43 21.73 7.85
CA PRO A 79 3.13 20.31 7.91
C PRO A 79 2.41 19.84 6.64
N ASP A 80 2.64 18.58 6.26
CA ASP A 80 1.99 17.97 5.10
C ASP A 80 0.47 17.92 5.26
N THR A 81 -0.25 18.42 4.24
CA THR A 81 -1.70 18.53 4.27
C THR A 81 -2.40 17.18 4.16
N LEU A 82 -1.84 16.23 3.40
CA LEU A 82 -2.40 14.88 3.25
C LEU A 82 -2.28 14.10 4.57
N ILE A 83 -1.13 14.17 5.23
CA ILE A 83 -0.93 13.56 6.55
C ILE A 83 -1.91 14.17 7.56
N ARG A 84 -2.09 15.50 7.55
CA ARG A 84 -3.04 16.16 8.43
C ARG A 84 -4.49 15.72 8.18
N GLN A 85 -4.87 15.50 6.92
CA GLN A 85 -6.19 14.95 6.57
C GLN A 85 -6.39 13.54 7.10
N GLN A 86 -5.40 12.66 6.95
CA GLN A 86 -5.47 11.30 7.47
C GLN A 86 -5.56 11.28 9.00
N ILE A 87 -4.82 12.15 9.70
CA ILE A 87 -4.95 12.31 11.15
C ILE A 87 -6.38 12.73 11.55
N MET A 88 -6.98 13.67 10.80
CA MET A 88 -8.35 14.11 11.08
C MET A 88 -9.37 13.00 10.80
N ALA A 89 -9.22 12.25 9.71
CA ALA A 89 -10.06 11.09 9.41
C ALA A 89 -9.98 10.04 10.54
N LEU A 90 -8.77 9.71 11.00
CA LEU A 90 -8.55 8.80 12.13
C LEU A 90 -9.21 9.31 13.42
N ARG A 91 -9.13 10.61 13.71
CA ARG A 91 -9.79 11.21 14.89
C ARG A 91 -11.31 11.10 14.81
N VAL A 92 -11.89 11.39 13.64
CA VAL A 92 -13.34 11.26 13.42
C VAL A 92 -13.78 9.81 13.62
N MET A 93 -13.07 8.86 13.02
CA MET A 93 -13.36 7.44 13.16
C MET A 93 -13.19 6.95 14.61
N THR A 94 -12.17 7.42 15.33
CA THR A 94 -11.96 7.10 16.74
C THR A 94 -13.12 7.59 17.61
N ASN A 95 -13.61 8.81 17.35
CA ASN A 95 -14.77 9.34 18.06
C ASN A 95 -16.05 8.57 17.75
N LYS A 96 -16.26 8.17 16.48
CA LYS A 96 -17.37 7.27 16.11
C LYS A 96 -17.28 5.94 16.88
N LEU A 97 -16.12 5.29 16.89
CA LEU A 97 -15.92 4.04 17.64
C LEU A 97 -16.17 4.21 19.15
N LYS A 98 -15.73 5.32 19.75
CA LYS A 98 -15.98 5.64 21.16
C LYS A 98 -17.48 5.83 21.45
N ASN A 99 -18.20 6.50 20.55
CA ASN A 99 -19.65 6.68 20.66
C ASN A 99 -20.40 5.36 20.55
N ALA A 100 -20.05 4.53 19.56
CA ALA A 100 -20.63 3.19 19.40
C ALA A 100 -20.39 2.31 20.64
N TYR A 101 -19.19 2.36 21.21
CA TYR A 101 -18.86 1.64 22.46
C TYR A 101 -19.73 2.10 23.64
N ASN A 102 -20.05 3.39 23.71
CA ASN A 102 -20.92 3.96 24.76
C ASN A 102 -22.42 3.78 24.47
N GLY A 103 -22.81 3.18 23.34
CA GLY A 103 -24.21 2.99 22.95
C GLY A 103 -24.88 4.23 22.34
N ASN A 104 -24.09 5.24 21.95
CA ASN A 104 -24.60 6.40 21.22
C ASN A 104 -24.75 6.07 19.73
N ASP A 105 -25.78 6.61 19.08
CA ASP A 105 -26.01 6.43 17.65
C ASP A 105 -24.85 7.03 16.83
N ILE A 106 -24.30 6.22 15.94
CA ILE A 106 -23.26 6.61 15.00
C ILE A 106 -23.89 6.74 13.62
N TYR A 107 -24.51 7.88 13.35
CA TYR A 107 -25.05 8.13 12.02
C TYR A 107 -23.89 8.08 10.99
N PHE A 108 -23.89 7.04 10.17
CA PHE A 108 -23.09 6.98 8.96
C PHE A 108 -23.79 7.88 7.95
N GLN A 109 -23.54 9.18 8.05
CA GLN A 109 -23.85 10.09 6.96
C GLN A 109 -22.83 9.79 5.87
N ASP A 110 -23.06 8.69 5.17
CA ASP A 110 -22.29 8.31 4.01
C ASP A 110 -22.76 9.18 2.85
N SER A 111 -21.83 9.48 1.97
CA SER A 111 -21.98 10.42 0.87
C SER A 111 -22.74 9.74 -0.26
N SER A 112 -24.02 9.42 -0.03
CA SER A 112 -24.97 9.12 -1.10
C SER A 112 -25.82 10.35 -1.33
N ASP A 113 -25.72 10.85 -2.55
CA ASP A 113 -26.37 12.01 -3.11
C ASP A 113 -27.84 12.20 -2.69
N GLU A 114 -28.25 13.45 -2.50
CA GLU A 114 -29.34 14.10 -3.23
C GLU A 114 -29.73 15.41 -2.51
N GLY A 115 -29.60 16.53 -3.22
CA GLY A 115 -29.75 17.87 -2.68
C GLY A 115 -31.17 18.25 -2.24
N SER A 116 -31.25 19.03 -1.16
CA SER A 116 -32.07 20.25 -1.05
C SER A 116 -31.99 20.78 0.38
N SER A 117 -30.98 21.60 0.66
CA SER A 117 -31.08 22.59 1.74
C SER A 117 -31.01 23.97 1.08
N SER A 118 -32.19 24.54 0.86
CA SER A 118 -32.34 25.91 0.41
C SER A 118 -31.95 26.84 1.55
N GLY A 119 -30.83 27.55 1.39
CA GLY A 119 -30.33 28.53 2.34
C GLY A 119 -29.59 29.64 1.61
N SER A 120 -30.33 30.68 1.20
CA SER A 120 -29.82 31.91 0.61
C SER A 120 -28.89 32.68 1.57
N GLY A 121 -27.76 33.20 1.09
CA GLY A 121 -26.95 34.16 1.87
C GLY A 121 -25.53 34.46 1.38
N SER A 122 -25.42 35.19 0.27
CA SER A 122 -24.37 36.17 -0.12
C SER A 122 -22.88 35.95 0.27
N GLY A 123 -22.06 35.68 -0.75
CA GLY A 123 -20.87 36.48 -1.10
C GLY A 123 -19.58 36.29 -0.30
N CYS A 124 -18.62 35.55 -0.86
CA CYS A 124 -17.19 35.82 -0.74
C CYS A 124 -16.48 35.35 -2.01
N SER A 125 -15.69 36.24 -2.59
CA SER A 125 -14.96 36.11 -3.85
C SER A 125 -13.67 35.30 -3.71
N ASP A 126 -13.47 34.48 -4.74
CA ASP A 126 -12.20 33.99 -5.29
C ASP A 126 -11.45 32.87 -4.54
N GLY A 127 -11.27 31.74 -5.24
CA GLY A 127 -10.32 30.68 -4.89
C GLY A 127 -10.85 29.40 -4.23
N CYS A 128 -11.97 28.82 -4.69
CA CYS A 128 -12.36 27.45 -4.32
C CYS A 128 -12.38 26.55 -5.56
N THR A 129 -11.30 25.82 -5.81
CA THR A 129 -11.30 24.63 -6.67
C THR A 129 -11.45 23.41 -5.78
N THR A 130 -12.68 22.93 -5.65
CA THR A 130 -13.00 21.60 -5.15
C THR A 130 -12.92 20.60 -6.31
N GLU A 131 -11.86 19.82 -6.34
CA GLU A 131 -11.83 18.48 -6.93
C GLU A 131 -10.96 17.65 -5.98
N PHE A 132 -11.53 17.23 -4.84
CA PHE A 132 -10.88 16.27 -3.94
C PHE A 132 -11.17 14.87 -4.48
N VAL A 133 -10.23 14.32 -5.25
CA VAL A 133 -10.23 12.89 -5.55
C VAL A 133 -9.90 12.16 -4.26
N PHE A 134 -10.94 11.63 -3.60
CA PHE A 134 -10.78 10.67 -2.52
C PHE A 134 -10.18 9.39 -3.12
N VAL A 135 -8.86 9.28 -3.12
CA VAL A 135 -8.19 7.99 -3.33
C VAL A 135 -8.31 7.23 -2.01
N GLY A 136 -9.49 6.67 -1.78
CA GLY A 136 -9.66 5.62 -0.79
C GLY A 136 -8.86 4.41 -1.26
N THR A 137 -7.94 3.91 -0.44
CA THR A 137 -7.35 2.60 -0.68
C THR A 137 -8.44 1.57 -0.43
N GLU A 138 -9.16 1.19 -1.48
CA GLU A 138 -10.17 0.15 -1.44
C GLU A 138 -9.52 -1.18 -1.05
N ALA A 139 -9.93 -1.77 0.06
CA ALA A 139 -9.54 -3.13 0.41
C ALA A 139 -10.13 -4.10 -0.62
N PRO A 140 -9.39 -5.10 -1.11
CA PRO A 140 -9.86 -5.95 -2.20
C PRO A 140 -11.07 -6.77 -1.75
N VAL A 141 -12.19 -6.58 -2.46
CA VAL A 141 -13.40 -7.39 -2.31
C VAL A 141 -13.12 -8.76 -2.91
N ILE A 142 -13.02 -9.79 -2.06
CA ILE A 142 -12.96 -11.19 -2.51
C ILE A 142 -14.35 -11.58 -3.01
N GLY A 143 -14.58 -11.39 -4.31
CA GLY A 143 -15.74 -11.94 -5.02
C GLY A 143 -15.52 -13.43 -5.29
N ALA A 144 -16.40 -14.28 -4.75
CA ALA A 144 -16.45 -15.69 -5.10
C ALA A 144 -16.92 -15.84 -6.56
N ASP A 145 -16.01 -16.18 -7.47
CA ASP A 145 -16.32 -16.43 -8.88
C ASP A 145 -17.04 -17.78 -9.06
N ARG A 146 -18.23 -17.74 -9.66
CA ARG A 146 -19.04 -18.90 -10.02
C ARG A 146 -19.33 -18.93 -11.53
N SER A 147 -18.40 -18.49 -12.36
CA SER A 147 -18.57 -18.40 -13.82
C SER A 147 -17.73 -19.45 -14.58
N ASN A 148 -18.04 -20.75 -14.45
CA ASN A 148 -17.44 -21.79 -15.31
C ASN A 148 -18.43 -22.63 -16.13
N GLU A 149 -19.73 -22.35 -16.12
CA GLU A 149 -20.71 -23.18 -16.85
C GLU A 149 -21.26 -22.58 -18.16
N ARG A 150 -20.90 -21.33 -18.52
CA ARG A 150 -21.39 -20.70 -19.76
C ARG A 150 -20.39 -20.66 -20.93
N ALA A 151 -19.12 -20.99 -20.70
CA ALA A 151 -18.09 -20.94 -21.76
C ALA A 151 -18.05 -22.19 -22.65
N ALA A 152 -18.61 -23.33 -22.22
CA ALA A 152 -18.51 -24.60 -22.95
C ALA A 152 -19.45 -24.71 -24.18
N ALA A 153 -20.47 -23.86 -24.30
CA ALA A 153 -21.46 -23.94 -25.39
C ALA A 153 -21.13 -23.08 -26.63
N ALA A 154 -20.15 -22.17 -26.56
CA ALA A 154 -19.85 -21.23 -27.65
C ALA A 154 -18.67 -21.66 -28.56
N ALA A 155 -17.97 -22.75 -28.24
CA ALA A 155 -16.82 -23.22 -29.02
C ALA A 155 -17.16 -24.23 -30.14
N ALA A 156 -18.44 -24.47 -30.41
CA ALA A 156 -18.89 -25.28 -31.54
C ALA A 156 -19.11 -24.40 -32.78
N GLY A 157 -18.05 -24.13 -33.54
CA GLY A 157 -18.18 -23.69 -34.92
C GLY A 157 -17.17 -22.63 -35.38
N LYS A 158 -16.08 -23.07 -36.00
CA LYS A 158 -15.60 -22.66 -37.34
C LYS A 158 -14.22 -23.26 -37.60
N SER A 159 -14.16 -24.17 -38.56
CA SER A 159 -12.93 -24.73 -39.11
C SER A 159 -12.22 -23.69 -39.96
N PHE A 160 -10.92 -23.53 -39.76
CA PHE A 160 -10.04 -22.87 -40.72
C PHE A 160 -8.80 -23.75 -40.88
N SER A 161 -8.66 -24.36 -42.06
CA SER A 161 -7.53 -25.20 -42.41
C SER A 161 -6.27 -24.32 -42.59
N ARG A 162 -5.19 -24.65 -41.89
CA ARG A 162 -3.88 -24.07 -42.13
C ARG A 162 -2.84 -25.19 -42.05
N GLY A 163 -2.41 -25.66 -43.22
CA GLY A 163 -1.43 -26.73 -43.37
C GLY A 163 -0.04 -26.34 -42.83
N PRO A 164 0.82 -27.33 -42.54
CA PRO A 164 2.11 -27.09 -41.90
C PRO A 164 3.12 -26.44 -42.86
N SER A 165 3.76 -25.37 -42.39
CA SER A 165 4.82 -24.64 -43.10
C SER A 165 6.09 -25.50 -43.23
N LEU A 166 6.47 -25.81 -44.47
CA LEU A 166 7.64 -26.60 -44.88
C LEU A 166 9.02 -25.97 -44.53
N LEU A 167 9.05 -24.79 -43.91
CA LEU A 167 10.30 -24.06 -43.63
C LEU A 167 11.01 -24.49 -42.34
N LEU A 168 10.35 -25.22 -41.44
CA LEU A 168 10.97 -25.70 -40.19
C LEU A 168 11.59 -27.11 -40.27
N VAL A 169 11.38 -27.84 -41.36
CA VAL A 169 11.91 -29.21 -41.52
C VAL A 169 13.31 -29.22 -42.14
N VAL A 170 13.70 -28.17 -42.87
CA VAL A 170 14.98 -28.15 -43.61
C VAL A 170 16.17 -27.74 -42.74
N THR A 171 15.97 -27.03 -41.62
CA THR A 171 17.07 -26.60 -40.73
C THR A 171 17.50 -27.66 -39.70
N ALA A 172 16.70 -28.69 -39.46
CA ALA A 172 16.98 -29.73 -38.47
C ALA A 172 17.91 -30.86 -38.96
N LEU A 173 18.13 -31.00 -40.28
CA LEU A 173 18.95 -32.08 -40.85
C LEU A 173 20.30 -31.63 -41.42
N ALA A 174 20.56 -30.32 -41.53
CA ALA A 174 21.83 -29.81 -42.08
C ALA A 174 22.94 -29.67 -41.01
N LEU A 175 22.60 -29.53 -39.74
CA LEU A 175 23.57 -29.39 -38.64
C LEU A 175 24.33 -30.68 -38.27
N PRO A 176 23.72 -31.88 -38.22
CA PRO A 176 24.47 -33.10 -37.91
C PRO A 176 25.35 -33.60 -39.07
N LEU A 177 25.00 -33.30 -40.34
CA LEU A 177 25.82 -33.69 -41.49
C LEU A 177 27.11 -32.85 -41.60
N TRP A 178 27.06 -31.57 -41.22
CA TRP A 178 28.26 -30.72 -41.20
C TRP A 178 29.22 -31.11 -40.07
N ALA A 179 28.68 -31.51 -38.91
CA ALA A 179 29.50 -32.02 -37.80
C ALA A 179 30.24 -33.33 -38.16
N MET A 180 29.60 -34.22 -38.93
CA MET A 180 30.21 -35.50 -39.34
C MET A 180 31.29 -35.38 -40.43
N GLN A 181 31.31 -34.30 -41.22
CA GLN A 181 32.32 -34.05 -42.26
C GLN A 181 33.63 -33.45 -41.71
N ILE A 182 33.58 -32.75 -40.56
CA ILE A 182 34.77 -32.10 -39.96
C ILE A 182 35.62 -33.11 -39.16
N GLN A 183 35.02 -34.23 -38.73
CA GLN A 183 35.70 -35.21 -37.86
C GLN A 183 36.39 -36.35 -38.63
N TRP A 184 36.29 -36.38 -39.96
CA TRP A 184 36.98 -37.31 -40.85
C TRP A 184 37.82 -36.59 -41.91
N ARG A 185 38.52 -35.52 -41.49
CA ARG A 185 39.60 -34.89 -42.24
C ARG A 185 40.84 -34.76 -41.38
#